data_AF-A0A5N6N5Q3-F1
#
_entry.id   AF-A0A5N6N5Q3-F1
#
_cell.length_a   1.000
_cell.length_b   1.000
_cell.length_c   1.000
_cell.angle_alpha   90.00
_cell.angle_beta   90.00
_cell.angle_gamma   90.00
#
_symmetry.space_group_name_H-M   'P 1'
#
loop_
_entity.id
_entity.type
_entity.pdbx_description
1 polymer ?
#
loop_
_entity_poly.entity_id
_entity_poly.type
_entity_poly.pdbx_seq_one_letter_code
_entity_poly.pdbx_strand_id
1 'polypeptide(L)'
;MDSMEVFGKSMVAVPTNVIYLSSILGQDGSNPNPSQDHKCDWKCENEHVCGNVFRCKLTGLTHICDKNCNQRIIYDNNNSLCRVSRQIFPLTAAEEQAVKGVRRKLEEESSESCAFKRRRNGQFYPSPFERSFSTAAPICSQAGDGMDIN
;
A
#
# COMPACT_ATOMS: atom_id res chain seq x y z
N MET A 1 -41.10 30.25 4.68
CA MET A 1 -40.97 28.83 5.02
C MET A 1 -39.71 28.37 4.31
N ASP A 2 -38.61 28.40 5.07
CA ASP A 2 -37.23 28.36 4.61
C ASP A 2 -36.83 27.09 3.88
N SER A 3 -36.11 27.29 2.78
CA SER A 3 -35.35 26.30 2.03
C SER A 3 -34.14 25.86 2.86
N MET A 4 -34.05 24.57 3.23
CA MET A 4 -32.87 24.03 3.89
C MET A 4 -31.93 23.41 2.85
N GLU A 5 -30.96 24.20 2.41
CA GLU A 5 -29.81 23.73 1.62
C GLU A 5 -28.90 22.89 2.52
N VAL A 6 -28.91 21.56 2.34
CA VAL A 6 -27.96 20.68 3.03
C VAL A 6 -26.67 20.66 2.22
N PHE A 7 -25.73 21.50 2.66
CA PHE A 7 -24.37 21.62 2.14
C PHE A 7 -23.68 20.25 2.04
N GLY A 8 -23.47 19.80 0.80
CA GLY A 8 -22.53 18.75 0.44
C GLY A 8 -21.10 19.19 0.75
N LYS A 9 -20.66 18.99 1.99
CA LYS A 9 -19.23 19.04 2.34
C LYS A 9 -18.69 17.62 2.28
N SER A 10 -18.28 17.21 1.08
CA SER A 10 -17.30 16.14 0.92
C SER A 10 -16.05 16.59 1.68
N MET A 11 -15.88 16.05 2.88
CA MET A 11 -14.72 16.35 3.70
C MET A 11 -13.54 15.67 3.01
N VAL A 12 -12.71 16.48 2.37
CA VAL A 12 -11.39 16.06 1.88
C VAL A 12 -10.68 15.42 3.07
N ALA A 13 -10.57 14.09 3.05
CA ALA A 13 -9.89 13.34 4.08
C ALA A 13 -8.45 13.87 4.15
N VAL A 14 -8.10 14.48 5.28
CA VAL A 14 -6.70 14.69 5.66
C VAL A 14 -6.00 13.35 5.45
N PRO A 15 -4.84 13.29 4.79
CA PRO A 15 -4.11 12.05 4.63
C PRO A 15 -3.69 11.55 6.00
N THR A 16 -4.52 10.71 6.61
CA THR A 16 -4.16 9.94 7.77
C THR A 16 -3.26 8.83 7.28
N ASN A 17 -2.10 8.63 7.90
CA ASN A 17 -1.17 7.52 7.63
C ASN A 17 -1.76 6.13 7.98
N VAL A 18 -3.09 6.04 8.10
CA VAL A 18 -3.84 4.87 8.50
C VAL A 18 -4.42 4.24 7.24
N ILE A 19 -3.95 3.04 6.91
CA ILE A 19 -4.43 2.29 5.76
C ILE A 19 -5.30 1.15 6.27
N TYR A 20 -6.60 1.23 6.01
CA TYR A 20 -7.55 0.19 6.36
C TYR A 20 -7.41 -1.01 5.42
N LEU A 21 -7.46 -2.20 6.01
CA LEU A 21 -7.35 -3.44 5.23
C LEU A 21 -8.56 -3.61 4.30
N SER A 22 -9.75 -3.19 4.75
CA SER A 22 -10.97 -3.19 3.94
C SER A 22 -10.84 -2.36 2.67
N SER A 23 -10.09 -1.24 2.72
CA SER A 23 -9.89 -0.37 1.56
C SER A 23 -9.01 -1.03 0.50
N ILE A 24 -7.95 -1.72 0.93
CA ILE A 24 -7.05 -2.44 0.02
C ILE A 24 -7.75 -3.62 -0.63
N LEU A 25 -8.62 -4.30 0.13
CA LEU A 25 -9.39 -5.43 -0.35
C LEU A 25 -10.63 -5.02 -1.16
N GLY A 26 -10.89 -3.71 -1.33
CA GLY A 26 -12.03 -3.21 -2.12
C GLY A 26 -13.39 -3.42 -1.47
N GLN A 27 -13.45 -3.53 -0.14
CA GLN A 27 -14.65 -3.89 0.63
C GLN A 27 -15.47 -2.68 1.13
N ASP A 28 -14.95 -1.45 1.00
CA ASP A 28 -15.62 -0.24 1.54
C ASP A 28 -16.73 0.33 0.60
N GLY A 29 -17.07 -0.35 -0.51
CA GLY A 29 -17.87 0.23 -1.60
C GLY A 29 -19.36 -0.13 -1.68
N SER A 30 -19.92 -0.90 -0.74
CA SER A 30 -21.23 -1.56 -0.95
C SER A 30 -22.37 -1.17 -0.01
N ASN A 31 -22.17 -0.31 1.00
CA ASN A 31 -23.25 0.03 1.94
C ASN A 31 -23.80 1.45 1.71
N PRO A 32 -25.08 1.60 1.33
CA PRO A 32 -25.72 2.90 1.11
C PRO A 32 -26.13 3.63 2.41
N ASN A 33 -25.65 3.17 3.58
CA ASN A 33 -26.12 3.66 4.87
C ASN A 33 -25.00 4.40 5.62
N PRO A 34 -24.97 5.74 5.60
CA PRO A 34 -23.87 6.55 6.12
C PRO A 34 -23.70 6.48 7.66
N SER A 35 -24.65 5.86 8.37
CA SER A 35 -24.58 5.60 9.81
C SER A 35 -23.77 4.35 10.19
N GLN A 36 -23.43 3.51 9.21
CA GLN A 36 -22.72 2.25 9.43
C GLN A 36 -21.20 2.35 9.18
N ASP A 37 -20.73 3.47 8.65
CA ASP A 37 -19.33 3.69 8.24
C ASP A 37 -18.47 4.35 9.33
N HIS A 38 -18.80 4.16 10.60
CA HIS A 38 -17.95 4.64 11.67
C HIS A 38 -16.63 3.88 11.68
N LYS A 39 -15.54 4.59 11.38
CA LYS A 39 -14.18 4.11 11.57
C LYS A 39 -13.67 4.57 12.94
N CYS A 40 -13.53 3.66 13.90
CA CYS A 40 -13.08 4.00 15.24
C CYS A 40 -11.66 4.56 15.21
N ASP A 41 -11.46 5.66 15.92
CA ASP A 41 -10.18 6.32 16.06
C ASP A 41 -9.80 6.53 17.53
N TRP A 42 -8.74 7.31 17.75
CA TRP A 42 -8.23 7.60 19.09
C TRP A 42 -9.18 8.45 19.95
N LYS A 43 -10.19 9.07 19.34
CA LYS A 43 -11.22 9.85 20.05
C LYS A 43 -12.37 8.97 20.54
N CYS A 44 -12.44 7.73 20.08
CA CYS A 44 -13.47 6.79 20.47
C CYS A 44 -13.13 6.13 21.82
N GLU A 45 -14.07 6.17 22.76
CA GLU A 45 -14.01 5.34 23.96
C GLU A 45 -14.70 4.00 23.65
N ASN A 46 -13.91 2.92 23.57
CA ASN A 46 -14.40 1.58 23.27
C ASN A 46 -14.46 0.74 24.55
N GLU A 47 -15.65 0.28 24.90
CA GLU A 47 -15.93 -0.55 26.07
C GLU A 47 -15.91 -2.03 25.67
N HIS A 48 -15.19 -2.86 26.42
CA HIS A 48 -15.26 -4.31 26.25
C HIS A 48 -16.54 -4.84 26.89
N VAL A 49 -17.34 -5.58 26.12
CA VAL A 49 -18.63 -6.12 26.59
C VAL A 49 -18.45 -7.57 27.03
N CYS A 50 -18.04 -8.44 26.10
CA CYS A 50 -17.77 -9.86 26.36
C CYS A 50 -16.98 -10.47 25.20
N GLY A 51 -16.14 -11.46 25.46
CA GLY A 51 -15.40 -12.17 24.39
C GLY A 51 -14.63 -11.23 23.46
N ASN A 52 -14.94 -11.26 22.16
CA ASN A 52 -14.40 -10.34 21.15
C ASN A 52 -15.35 -9.16 20.81
N VAL A 53 -16.37 -8.92 21.64
CA VAL A 53 -17.38 -7.88 21.43
C VAL A 53 -17.02 -6.61 22.21
N PHE A 54 -17.01 -5.49 21.50
CA PHE A 54 -16.73 -4.15 22.02
C PHE A 54 -17.83 -3.18 21.61
N ARG A 55 -18.08 -2.14 22.40
CA ARG A 55 -19.04 -1.09 22.10
C ARG A 55 -18.35 0.28 22.09
N CYS A 56 -18.46 1.01 20.99
CA CYS A 56 -18.02 2.40 20.94
C CYS A 56 -19.03 3.27 21.71
N LYS A 57 -18.62 3.94 22.78
CA LYS A 57 -19.51 4.81 23.58
C LYS A 57 -19.93 6.07 22.82
N LEU A 58 -19.09 6.55 21.91
CA LEU A 58 -19.36 7.77 21.13
C LEU A 58 -20.51 7.58 20.13
N THR A 59 -20.52 6.45 19.41
CA THR A 59 -21.53 6.17 18.37
C THR A 59 -22.58 5.15 18.81
N GLY A 60 -22.32 4.41 19.88
CA GLY A 60 -23.15 3.30 20.33
C GLY A 60 -22.97 2.01 19.51
N LEU A 61 -22.08 2.00 18.51
CA LEU A 61 -21.88 0.87 17.61
C LEU A 61 -21.16 -0.29 18.31
N THR A 62 -21.67 -1.50 18.06
CA THR A 62 -21.07 -2.74 18.55
C THR A 62 -20.13 -3.32 17.49
N HIS A 63 -18.89 -3.59 17.88
CA HIS A 63 -17.86 -4.18 17.07
C HIS A 63 -17.59 -5.61 17.50
N ILE A 64 -17.56 -6.52 16.53
CA ILE A 64 -17.02 -7.87 16.71
C ILE A 64 -15.57 -7.82 16.21
N CYS A 65 -14.62 -7.90 17.14
CA CYS A 65 -13.21 -7.70 16.88
C CYS A 65 -12.52 -9.05 16.65
N ASP A 66 -12.73 -9.64 15.48
CA ASP A 66 -12.03 -10.84 15.02
C ASP A 66 -11.17 -10.56 13.77
N LYS A 67 -10.68 -11.62 13.13
CA LYS A 67 -9.92 -11.54 11.88
C LYS A 67 -10.72 -10.88 10.73
N ASN A 68 -12.04 -10.83 10.78
CA ASN A 68 -12.87 -10.21 9.74
C ASN A 68 -13.27 -8.77 10.08
N CYS A 69 -12.77 -8.20 11.19
CA CYS A 69 -13.11 -6.86 11.62
C CYS A 69 -12.67 -5.80 10.59
N ASN A 70 -13.62 -4.99 10.11
CA ASN A 70 -13.39 -3.92 9.14
C ASN A 70 -12.69 -2.67 9.75
N GLN A 71 -12.40 -2.71 11.05
CA GLN A 71 -11.60 -1.70 11.77
C GLN A 71 -10.11 -2.07 11.84
N ARG A 72 -9.70 -3.15 11.14
CA ARG A 72 -8.29 -3.56 11.01
C ARG A 72 -7.54 -2.62 10.07
N ILE A 73 -6.35 -2.21 10.52
CA ILE A 73 -5.40 -1.40 9.77
C ILE A 73 -4.08 -2.16 9.62
N ILE A 74 -3.30 -1.86 8.57
CA ILE A 74 -1.94 -2.39 8.47
C ILE A 74 -1.12 -1.83 9.65
N TYR A 75 -0.44 -2.71 10.39
CA TYR A 75 0.41 -2.32 11.51
C TYR A 75 1.89 -2.57 11.21
N ASP A 76 2.22 -3.76 10.73
CA ASP A 76 3.57 -4.10 10.26
C ASP A 76 3.51 -4.90 8.94
N ASN A 77 4.59 -5.61 8.58
CA ASN A 77 4.70 -6.38 7.34
C ASN A 77 3.76 -7.57 7.26
N ASN A 78 3.49 -8.20 8.41
CA ASN A 78 2.84 -9.49 8.49
C ASN A 78 1.63 -9.43 9.42
N ASN A 79 1.34 -8.29 10.02
CA ASN A 79 0.31 -8.11 11.02
C ASN A 79 -0.53 -6.86 10.74
N SER A 80 -1.75 -6.94 11.25
CA SER A 80 -2.74 -5.88 11.29
C SER A 80 -3.16 -5.61 12.72
N LEU A 81 -3.67 -4.41 12.98
CA LEU A 81 -4.16 -4.00 14.29
C LEU A 81 -5.64 -3.65 14.17
N CYS A 82 -6.50 -4.21 15.03
CA CYS A 82 -7.86 -3.71 15.19
C CYS A 82 -7.84 -2.43 16.03
N ARG A 83 -8.34 -1.30 15.49
CA ARG A 83 -8.36 -0.03 16.22
C ARG A 83 -9.29 -0.01 17.44
N VAL A 84 -10.27 -0.91 17.47
CA VAL A 84 -11.26 -1.02 18.56
C VAL A 84 -10.70 -1.83 19.72
N SER A 85 -10.39 -3.10 19.49
CA SER A 85 -9.89 -4.03 20.53
C SER A 85 -8.39 -3.88 20.81
N ARG A 86 -7.64 -3.17 19.95
CA ARG A 86 -6.18 -3.07 19.97
C ARG A 86 -5.45 -4.42 19.84
N GLN A 87 -6.16 -5.46 19.40
CA GLN A 87 -5.57 -6.76 19.16
C GLN A 87 -4.84 -6.78 17.82
N ILE A 88 -3.72 -7.50 17.81
CA ILE A 88 -2.90 -7.74 16.63
C ILE A 88 -3.33 -9.07 16.00
N PHE A 89 -3.54 -9.06 14.69
CA PHE A 89 -3.89 -10.24 13.91
C PHE A 89 -2.84 -10.45 12.81
N PRO A 90 -2.31 -11.67 12.65
CA PRO A 90 -1.47 -11.98 11.51
C PRO A 90 -2.26 -11.81 10.22
N LEU A 91 -1.60 -11.27 9.21
CA LEU A 91 -2.14 -11.16 7.87
C LEU A 91 -2.23 -12.56 7.26
N THR A 92 -3.30 -12.81 6.52
CA THR A 92 -3.38 -13.99 5.67
C THR A 92 -2.48 -13.81 4.45
N ALA A 93 -2.10 -14.91 3.78
CA ALA A 93 -1.29 -14.84 2.57
C ALA A 93 -1.90 -13.92 1.49
N ALA A 94 -3.24 -13.91 1.36
CA ALA A 94 -3.93 -13.02 0.42
C ALA A 94 -3.82 -11.54 0.84
N GLU A 95 -3.97 -11.25 2.13
CA GLU A 95 -3.82 -9.90 2.67
C GLU A 95 -2.37 -9.40 2.50
N GLU A 96 -1.36 -10.23 2.79
CA GLU A 96 0.05 -9.86 2.59
C GLU A 96 0.36 -9.48 1.13
N GLN A 97 -0.14 -10.24 0.16
CA GLN A 97 0.05 -9.93 -1.26
C GLN A 97 -0.62 -8.62 -1.65
N ALA A 98 -1.82 -8.36 -1.14
CA ALA A 98 -2.53 -7.10 -1.38
C ALA A 98 -1.77 -5.90 -0.76
N VAL A 99 -1.25 -6.05 0.45
CA VAL A 99 -0.45 -5.02 1.15
C VAL A 99 0.87 -4.73 0.44
N LYS A 100 1.55 -5.75 -0.10
CA LYS A 100 2.80 -5.57 -0.89
C LYS A 100 2.60 -4.65 -2.09
N GLY A 101 1.46 -4.78 -2.78
CA GLY A 101 1.13 -3.93 -3.94
C GLY A 101 0.92 -2.45 -3.57
N VAL A 102 0.41 -2.18 -2.37
CA VAL A 102 0.17 -0.81 -1.86
C VAL A 102 1.49 -0.11 -1.52
N ARG A 103 2.43 -0.83 -0.91
CA ARG A 103 3.72 -0.25 -0.47
C ARG A 103 4.57 0.23 -1.63
N ARG A 104 4.57 -0.50 -2.75
CA ARG A 104 5.30 -0.09 -3.96
C ARG A 104 4.76 1.23 -4.55
N LYS A 105 3.45 1.49 -4.43
CA LYS A 105 2.84 2.75 -4.89
C LYS A 105 3.20 3.95 -4.00
N LEU A 106 3.25 3.75 -2.68
CA LEU A 106 3.62 4.82 -1.74
C LEU A 106 5.10 5.22 -1.87
N GLU A 107 5.97 4.25 -2.16
CA GLU A 107 7.40 4.52 -2.38
C GLU A 107 7.65 5.35 -3.66
N GLU A 108 6.88 5.08 -4.73
CA GLU A 108 6.88 5.90 -5.95
C GLU A 108 6.40 7.33 -5.68
N GLU A 109 5.26 7.54 -5.00
CA GLU A 109 4.76 8.90 -4.68
C GLU A 109 5.69 9.70 -3.74
N SER A 110 6.36 9.04 -2.78
CA SER A 110 7.33 9.70 -1.90
C SER A 110 8.56 10.21 -2.66
N SER A 111 8.92 9.55 -3.77
CA SER A 111 10.05 9.93 -4.62
C SER A 111 9.72 11.03 -5.64
N GLU A 112 8.44 11.34 -5.88
CA GLU A 112 8.02 12.31 -6.90
C GLU A 112 8.04 13.79 -6.45
N SER A 113 8.28 14.06 -5.16
CA SER A 113 8.29 15.44 -4.62
C SER A 113 9.48 16.32 -5.08
N CYS A 114 10.52 15.75 -5.73
CA CYS A 114 11.71 16.50 -6.15
C CYS A 114 12.33 16.10 -7.51
N ALA A 115 11.54 15.69 -8.52
CA ALA A 115 12.14 15.34 -9.82
C ALA A 115 11.32 15.71 -11.08
N PHE A 116 10.57 16.81 -11.06
CA PHE A 116 9.92 17.34 -12.29
C PHE A 116 10.53 18.65 -12.77
N LYS A 117 11.64 18.54 -13.50
CA LYS A 117 12.15 19.38 -14.61
C LYS A 117 13.57 18.85 -14.92
N ARG A 118 13.82 18.15 -16.03
CA ARG A 118 13.95 18.75 -17.37
C ARG A 118 13.61 17.74 -18.46
N ARG A 119 12.96 18.30 -19.48
CA ARG A 119 12.57 17.66 -20.74
C ARG A 119 13.78 17.07 -21.47
N ARG A 120 13.53 15.90 -22.06
CA ARG A 120 14.30 15.24 -23.11
C ARG A 120 14.41 16.16 -24.34
N ASN A 121 15.56 16.81 -24.54
CA ASN A 121 16.26 16.90 -25.83
C ASN A 121 17.63 17.55 -25.64
N GLY A 122 18.70 16.79 -25.83
CA GLY A 122 20.07 17.28 -25.79
C GLY A 122 20.95 16.16 -26.28
N GLN A 123 21.61 16.38 -27.42
CA GLN A 123 22.55 15.45 -28.03
C GLN A 123 23.49 14.88 -26.94
N PHE A 124 23.55 13.56 -26.84
CA PHE A 124 24.52 12.87 -26.00
C PHE A 124 25.91 13.14 -26.56
N TYR A 125 26.61 14.14 -26.03
CA TYR A 125 28.05 14.22 -26.16
C TYR A 125 28.65 13.12 -25.28
N PRO A 126 29.46 12.20 -25.84
CA PRO A 126 30.12 11.19 -25.04
C PRO A 126 31.08 11.86 -24.05
N SER A 127 31.00 11.43 -22.79
CA SER A 127 31.88 11.85 -21.71
C SER A 127 33.34 11.46 -22.04
N PRO A 128 34.34 12.31 -21.77
CA PRO A 128 35.74 12.04 -22.10
C PRO A 128 36.39 10.93 -21.25
N PHE A 129 35.67 10.34 -20.30
CA PHE A 129 36.18 9.31 -19.40
C PHE A 129 35.79 7.87 -19.76
N GLU A 130 34.96 7.63 -20.79
CA GLU A 130 34.68 6.28 -21.26
C GLU A 130 35.70 5.85 -22.32
N ARG A 131 36.86 5.38 -21.86
CA ARG A 131 37.78 4.60 -22.70
C ARG A 131 37.18 3.22 -22.95
N SER A 132 36.95 2.97 -24.24
CA SER A 132 36.39 1.77 -24.85
C SER A 132 37.10 0.48 -24.44
N PHE A 133 36.36 -0.52 -23.96
CA PHE A 133 36.77 -1.92 -24.15
C PHE A 133 36.35 -2.31 -25.57
N SER A 134 37.26 -2.14 -26.51
CA SER A 134 37.05 -2.56 -27.89
C SER A 134 36.92 -4.08 -27.95
N THR A 135 35.79 -4.50 -28.50
CA THR A 135 35.46 -5.83 -29.02
C THR A 135 36.67 -6.49 -29.69
N ALA A 136 37.21 -7.54 -29.06
CA ALA A 136 38.10 -8.46 -29.75
C ALA A 136 37.24 -9.33 -30.69
N ALA A 137 37.44 -9.17 -32.00
CA ALA A 137 36.85 -10.03 -33.03
C ALA A 137 37.47 -11.45 -32.95
N PRO A 138 36.73 -12.50 -33.33
CA PRO A 138 37.24 -13.87 -33.31
C PRO A 138 38.27 -14.04 -34.43
N ILE A 139 39.47 -14.50 -34.09
CA ILE A 139 40.48 -14.86 -35.07
C ILE A 139 40.14 -16.26 -35.58
N CYS A 140 39.59 -16.32 -36.80
CA CYS A 140 39.60 -17.54 -37.61
C CYS A 140 41.05 -17.87 -37.96
N SER A 141 41.51 -19.06 -37.60
CA SER A 141 42.68 -19.70 -38.18
C SER A 141 42.33 -21.18 -38.37
N GLN A 142 42.27 -21.58 -39.63
CA GLN A 142 42.11 -22.98 -40.04
C GLN A 142 43.50 -23.58 -40.26
N ALA A 143 43.62 -24.86 -39.90
CA ALA A 143 44.56 -25.90 -40.36
C ALA A 143 45.53 -26.46 -39.29
N GLY A 144 45.54 -27.79 -39.18
CA GLY A 144 46.78 -28.55 -38.98
C GLY A 144 46.82 -29.55 -37.83
N ASP A 145 46.67 -30.83 -38.20
CA ASP A 145 47.25 -32.05 -37.60
C ASP A 145 46.70 -32.63 -36.30
N GLY A 146 46.36 -33.92 -36.41
CA GLY A 146 45.76 -34.75 -35.40
C GLY A 146 46.76 -35.47 -34.50
N MET A 147 46.20 -36.07 -33.45
CA MET A 147 46.84 -37.12 -32.68
C MET A 147 45.78 -38.18 -32.36
N ASP A 148 46.00 -39.37 -32.89
CA ASP A 148 45.32 -40.60 -32.54
C ASP A 148 45.42 -40.87 -31.04
N ILE A 149 44.29 -41.23 -30.43
CA ILE A 149 44.24 -41.81 -29.09
C ILE A 149 44.18 -43.34 -29.22
N ASN A 150 45.17 -44.00 -28.64
CA ASN A 150 45.19 -45.44 -28.41
C ASN A 150 44.47 -45.76 -27.09
#